data_AF-A0AA51C7P9-F1
#
_entry.id   AF-A0AA51C7P9-F1
#
_cell.length_a   1.000
_cell.length_b   1.000
_cell.length_c   1.000
_cell.angle_alpha   90.00
_cell.angle_beta   90.00
_cell.angle_gamma   90.00
#
_symmetry.space_group_name_H-M   'P 1'
#
loop_
_entity.id
_entity.type
_entity.pdbx_description
1 polymer ?
#
loop_
_entity_poly.entity_id
_entity_poly.type
_entity_poly.pdbx_seq_one_letter_code
_entity_poly.pdbx_strand_id
1 'polypeptide(L)'
;MKEQAILQSIDVDDHLGLQLWSRGAVPRLVIYNKGKDSGKTVRFSWLEGENKSISLKRKDGKIEKYSLAQLLPVIQELLSTEAAIVPFKMLVWKTALLFSDYLHEPKVLISREDRALLSEEKRQSLWLADMEEQIFSPSFPLAKEEAHLEEKIEGIHIGDDRSVVALRAKGITRQLASCNPERWYRHLYFSAVALLLGFSLSEEVASELSDHLWQRPTTTDVDVWGSLRQPALIAKEMSSPLLSFQQKIKAFTRHWEVVQDITREENYDSVDFLLKQGYKRKRRVDFPQKALGDVPYTVTICENVEDDLIAFCLKPLMATARHKEERMYKVSLSNFEKALGHDSAGSSQDEFFTIASLVKATDFSFWLKNVRQIVEPVLSSPL
;
A
#
# COMPACT_ATOMS: atom_id res chain seq x y z
N MET A 1 10.75 -30.50 -19.41
CA MET A 1 9.81 -29.51 -18.86
C MET A 1 9.33 -30.05 -17.53
N LYS A 2 9.68 -29.41 -16.40
CA LYS A 2 9.11 -29.82 -15.10
C LYS A 2 7.63 -29.41 -15.12
N GLU A 3 6.72 -30.37 -15.00
CA GLU A 3 5.27 -30.13 -14.93
C GLU A 3 4.98 -28.98 -13.94
N GLN A 4 4.48 -27.88 -14.49
CA GLN A 4 3.93 -26.77 -13.74
C GLN A 4 2.55 -27.23 -13.26
N ALA A 5 2.38 -27.38 -11.95
CA ALA A 5 1.15 -27.91 -11.37
C ALA A 5 0.02 -26.88 -11.53
N ILE A 6 -0.88 -27.16 -12.46
CA ILE A 6 -2.13 -26.43 -12.64
C ILE A 6 -2.99 -26.74 -11.40
N LEU A 7 -3.31 -25.73 -10.60
CA LEU A 7 -4.22 -25.90 -9.46
C LEU A 7 -5.68 -25.89 -9.91
N GLN A 8 -6.02 -25.01 -10.84
CA GLN A 8 -7.35 -24.90 -11.41
C GLN A 8 -7.27 -24.35 -12.82
N SER A 9 -8.19 -24.78 -13.68
CA SER A 9 -8.36 -24.30 -15.04
C SER A 9 -9.84 -24.07 -15.27
N ILE A 10 -10.22 -22.87 -15.69
CA ILE A 10 -11.60 -22.50 -15.99
C ILE A 10 -11.66 -21.95 -17.40
N ASP A 11 -12.63 -22.44 -18.16
CA ASP A 11 -12.89 -21.97 -19.50
C ASP A 11 -13.76 -20.71 -19.45
N VAL A 12 -13.27 -19.61 -20.03
CA VAL A 12 -14.05 -18.37 -20.16
C VAL A 12 -15.02 -18.50 -21.33
N ASP A 13 -14.53 -19.02 -22.46
CA ASP A 13 -15.31 -19.34 -23.66
C ASP A 13 -14.55 -20.39 -24.52
N ASP A 14 -14.94 -20.51 -25.79
CA ASP A 14 -14.33 -21.43 -26.77
C ASP A 14 -12.89 -21.03 -27.18
N HIS A 15 -12.42 -19.85 -26.81
CA HIS A 15 -11.17 -19.24 -27.27
C HIS A 15 -10.18 -18.96 -26.13
N LEU A 16 -10.68 -18.64 -24.95
CA LEU A 16 -9.92 -18.28 -23.76
C LEU A 16 -10.20 -19.25 -22.61
N GLY A 17 -9.13 -19.79 -22.04
CA GLY A 17 -9.12 -20.39 -20.71
C GLY A 17 -8.24 -19.58 -19.76
N LEU A 18 -8.58 -19.57 -18.48
CA LEU A 18 -7.73 -19.03 -17.43
C LEU A 18 -7.31 -20.16 -16.50
N GLN A 19 -6.03 -20.21 -16.16
CA GLN A 19 -5.50 -21.22 -15.25
C GLN A 19 -4.77 -20.55 -14.09
N LEU A 20 -4.89 -21.17 -12.92
CA LEU A 20 -4.10 -20.84 -11.74
C LEU A 20 -2.98 -21.86 -11.59
N TRP A 21 -1.73 -21.38 -11.60
CA TRP A 21 -0.57 -22.22 -11.39
C TRP A 21 0.08 -21.85 -10.06
N SER A 22 0.26 -22.84 -9.18
CA SER A 22 0.97 -22.67 -7.91
C SER A 22 1.54 -24.03 -7.48
N ARG A 23 2.80 -24.04 -7.02
CA ARG A 23 3.51 -25.25 -6.57
C ARG A 23 4.32 -24.94 -5.31
N GLY A 24 3.65 -24.39 -4.29
CA GLY A 24 4.32 -23.88 -3.09
C GLY A 24 5.20 -22.67 -3.39
N ALA A 25 4.79 -21.89 -4.38
CA ALA A 25 5.40 -20.63 -4.80
C ALA A 25 4.27 -19.63 -5.07
N VAL A 26 4.62 -18.38 -5.30
CA VAL A 26 3.65 -17.32 -5.58
C VAL A 26 2.75 -17.72 -6.76
N PRO A 27 1.42 -17.71 -6.59
CA PRO A 27 0.50 -18.08 -7.65
C PRO A 27 0.67 -17.23 -8.90
N ARG A 28 0.41 -17.84 -10.05
CA ARG A 28 0.47 -17.21 -11.37
C ARG A 28 -0.82 -17.44 -12.12
N LEU A 29 -1.26 -16.39 -12.82
CA LEU A 29 -2.36 -16.48 -13.76
C LEU A 29 -1.81 -16.87 -15.12
N VAL A 30 -2.39 -17.89 -15.75
CA VAL A 30 -2.08 -18.25 -17.14
C VAL A 30 -3.27 -17.91 -18.01
N ILE A 31 -3.02 -17.06 -19.00
CA ILE A 31 -3.96 -16.71 -20.05
C ILE A 31 -3.77 -17.73 -21.18
N TYR A 32 -4.69 -18.67 -21.31
CA TYR A 32 -4.60 -19.78 -22.25
C TYR A 32 -5.41 -19.49 -23.52
N ASN A 33 -4.73 -19.41 -24.67
CA ASN A 33 -5.36 -19.32 -25.97
C ASN A 33 -5.64 -20.73 -26.50
N LYS A 34 -6.89 -21.18 -26.36
CA LYS A 34 -7.36 -22.50 -26.83
C LYS A 34 -7.22 -22.67 -28.35
N GLY A 35 -7.35 -21.57 -29.10
CA GLY A 35 -7.21 -21.57 -30.55
C GLY A 35 -5.79 -21.85 -31.04
N LYS A 36 -4.77 -21.58 -30.23
CA LYS A 36 -3.36 -21.76 -30.59
C LYS A 36 -2.63 -22.77 -29.72
N ASP A 37 -3.32 -23.38 -28.77
CA ASP A 37 -2.75 -24.29 -27.77
C ASP A 37 -1.54 -23.67 -27.07
N SER A 38 -1.65 -22.40 -26.68
CA SER A 38 -0.54 -21.63 -26.11
C SER A 38 -0.99 -20.79 -24.93
N GLY A 39 -0.19 -20.78 -23.86
CA GLY A 39 -0.44 -20.02 -22.64
C GLY A 39 0.58 -18.90 -22.43
N LYS A 40 0.10 -17.77 -21.89
CA LYS A 40 0.97 -16.70 -21.36
C LYS A 40 0.81 -16.62 -19.85
N THR A 41 1.87 -16.93 -19.12
CA THR A 41 1.94 -16.75 -17.67
C THR A 41 2.15 -15.27 -17.33
N VAL A 42 1.31 -14.74 -16.43
CA VAL A 42 1.40 -13.38 -15.88
C VAL A 42 1.25 -13.40 -14.35
N ARG A 43 1.76 -12.36 -13.70
CA ARG A 43 1.49 -12.11 -12.27
C ARG A 43 0.15 -11.40 -12.10
N PHE A 44 -0.46 -11.54 -10.93
CA PHE A 44 -1.73 -10.88 -10.62
C PHE A 44 -1.62 -9.35 -10.57
N SER A 45 -0.42 -8.80 -10.35
CA SER A 45 -0.13 -7.37 -10.50
C SER A 45 -0.50 -6.81 -11.90
N TRP A 46 -0.65 -7.68 -12.91
CA TRP A 46 -1.15 -7.28 -14.23
C TRP A 46 -2.61 -6.78 -14.20
N LEU A 47 -3.41 -7.24 -13.23
CA LEU A 47 -4.82 -6.87 -13.07
C LEU A 47 -5.03 -5.47 -12.48
N GLU A 48 -3.98 -4.83 -11.96
CA GLU A 48 -4.07 -3.56 -11.25
C GLU A 48 -4.25 -2.34 -12.17
N GLY A 49 -4.10 -2.51 -13.49
CA GLY A 49 -4.19 -1.41 -14.44
C GLY A 49 -5.61 -1.14 -14.92
N GLU A 50 -6.09 0.10 -14.74
CA GLU A 50 -7.47 0.54 -15.03
C GLU A 50 -7.94 0.35 -16.49
N ASN A 51 -7.02 0.17 -17.44
CA ASN A 51 -7.34 -0.01 -18.86
C ASN A 51 -6.75 -1.29 -19.46
N LYS A 52 -6.50 -2.32 -18.62
CA LYS A 52 -5.96 -3.60 -19.09
C LYS A 52 -7.08 -4.45 -19.70
N SER A 53 -6.77 -4.99 -20.88
CA SER A 53 -7.60 -5.98 -21.57
C SER A 53 -6.70 -7.09 -22.11
N ILE A 54 -7.26 -8.30 -22.23
CA ILE A 54 -6.59 -9.39 -22.94
C ILE A 54 -7.00 -9.28 -24.40
N SER A 55 -6.03 -9.16 -25.30
CA SER A 55 -6.25 -9.24 -26.74
C SER A 55 -5.75 -10.60 -27.25
N LEU A 56 -6.66 -11.43 -27.76
CA LEU A 56 -6.33 -12.74 -28.33
C LEU A 56 -6.56 -12.74 -29.83
N LYS A 57 -5.58 -13.27 -30.57
CA LYS A 57 -5.74 -13.56 -32.00
C LYS A 57 -6.35 -14.94 -32.17
N ARG A 58 -7.55 -15.00 -32.75
CA ARG A 58 -8.29 -16.22 -33.11
C ARG A 58 -7.64 -16.96 -34.28
N LYS A 59 -8.07 -18.20 -34.54
CA LYS A 59 -7.62 -19.03 -35.68
C LYS A 59 -7.93 -18.37 -37.03
N ASP A 60 -9.04 -17.64 -37.14
CA ASP A 60 -9.45 -16.89 -38.34
C ASP A 60 -8.69 -15.55 -38.52
N GLY A 61 -7.77 -15.22 -37.61
CA GLY A 61 -6.96 -14.02 -37.64
C GLY A 61 -7.61 -12.79 -36.99
N LYS A 62 -8.88 -12.85 -36.58
CA LYS A 62 -9.54 -11.74 -35.86
C LYS A 62 -8.97 -11.58 -34.45
N ILE A 63 -8.96 -10.34 -33.96
CA ILE A 63 -8.55 -10.03 -32.59
C ILE A 63 -9.80 -9.86 -31.75
N GLU A 64 -9.89 -10.66 -30.69
CA GLU A 64 -10.90 -10.53 -29.66
C GLU A 64 -10.32 -9.88 -28.42
N LYS A 65 -11.11 -9.03 -27.76
CA LYS A 65 -10.69 -8.29 -26.58
C LYS A 65 -11.60 -8.61 -25.41
N TYR A 66 -10.99 -9.00 -24.30
CA TYR A 66 -11.65 -9.27 -23.04
C TYR A 66 -11.30 -8.17 -22.05
N SER A 67 -12.32 -7.52 -21.48
CA SER A 67 -12.12 -6.53 -20.42
C SER A 67 -11.86 -7.22 -19.09
N LEU A 68 -11.18 -6.54 -18.17
CA LEU A 68 -10.98 -7.06 -16.82
C LEU A 68 -12.31 -7.34 -16.10
N ALA A 69 -13.32 -6.48 -16.30
CA ALA A 69 -14.64 -6.66 -15.71
C ALA A 69 -15.32 -7.98 -16.13
N GLN A 70 -15.15 -8.41 -17.38
CA GLN A 70 -15.66 -9.70 -17.86
C GLN A 70 -14.94 -10.90 -17.23
N LEU A 71 -13.63 -10.75 -16.99
CA LEU A 71 -12.79 -11.82 -16.48
C LEU A 71 -12.81 -11.92 -14.95
N LEU A 72 -13.23 -10.86 -14.26
CA LEU A 72 -13.15 -10.74 -12.81
C LEU A 72 -13.86 -11.90 -12.07
N PRO A 73 -15.07 -12.34 -12.43
CA PRO A 73 -15.71 -13.46 -11.76
C PRO A 73 -14.90 -14.76 -11.85
N VAL A 74 -14.35 -15.04 -13.04
CA VAL A 74 -13.52 -16.24 -13.27
C VAL A 74 -12.21 -16.16 -12.49
N ILE A 75 -11.61 -14.97 -12.42
CA ILE A 75 -10.40 -14.72 -11.63
C ILE A 75 -10.66 -14.93 -10.13
N GLN A 76 -11.79 -14.45 -9.62
CA GLN A 76 -12.19 -14.63 -8.22
C GLN A 76 -12.41 -16.12 -7.90
N GLU A 77 -13.03 -16.87 -8.82
CA GLU A 77 -13.19 -18.31 -8.67
C GLU A 77 -11.83 -19.03 -8.61
N LEU A 78 -10.91 -18.71 -9.54
CA LEU A 78 -9.54 -19.25 -9.51
C LEU A 78 -8.83 -18.96 -8.19
N LEU A 79 -8.88 -17.72 -7.73
CA LEU A 79 -8.22 -17.29 -6.49
C LEU A 79 -8.83 -17.92 -5.24
N SER A 80 -10.12 -18.32 -5.28
CA SER A 80 -10.80 -18.98 -4.16
C SER A 80 -10.19 -20.34 -3.84
N THR A 81 -9.69 -21.05 -4.87
CA THR A 81 -8.97 -22.32 -4.68
C THR A 81 -7.66 -22.12 -3.92
N GLU A 82 -6.89 -21.07 -4.23
CA GLU A 82 -5.68 -20.76 -3.46
C GLU A 82 -6.02 -20.29 -2.05
N ALA A 83 -7.00 -19.39 -1.91
CA ALA A 83 -7.37 -18.82 -0.62
C ALA A 83 -7.87 -19.88 0.38
N ALA A 84 -8.38 -21.01 -0.12
CA ALA A 84 -8.81 -22.13 0.70
C ALA A 84 -7.65 -22.91 1.36
N ILE A 85 -6.43 -22.88 0.79
CA ILE A 85 -5.34 -23.75 1.28
C ILE A 85 -4.75 -23.25 2.60
N VAL A 86 -4.51 -24.18 3.54
CA VAL A 86 -3.98 -23.87 4.88
C VAL A 86 -2.62 -23.17 4.84
N PRO A 87 -1.63 -23.57 4.00
CA PRO A 87 -0.36 -22.88 3.92
C PRO A 87 -0.49 -21.40 3.57
N PHE A 88 -1.40 -21.05 2.65
CA PHE A 88 -1.67 -19.68 2.26
C PHE A 88 -2.20 -18.86 3.43
N LYS A 89 -3.23 -19.36 4.14
CA LYS A 89 -3.81 -18.69 5.32
C LYS A 89 -2.76 -18.44 6.41
N MET A 90 -1.88 -19.41 6.66
CA MET A 90 -0.78 -19.26 7.62
C MET A 90 0.23 -18.20 7.19
N LEU A 91 0.60 -18.15 5.90
CA LEU A 91 1.48 -17.11 5.37
C LEU A 91 0.83 -15.73 5.46
N VAL A 92 -0.46 -15.60 5.12
CA VAL A 92 -1.20 -14.35 5.22
C VAL A 92 -1.15 -13.81 6.65
N TRP A 93 -1.43 -14.66 7.65
CA TRP A 93 -1.40 -14.25 9.05
C TRP A 93 0.00 -13.76 9.49
N LYS A 94 1.06 -14.50 9.15
CA LYS A 94 2.45 -14.11 9.48
C LYS A 94 2.86 -12.81 8.78
N THR A 95 2.52 -12.65 7.50
CA THR A 95 2.81 -11.43 6.74
C THR A 95 2.02 -10.23 7.28
N ALA A 96 0.76 -10.40 7.64
CA ALA A 96 -0.03 -9.32 8.25
C ALA A 96 0.55 -8.90 9.61
N LEU A 97 1.03 -9.85 10.41
CA LEU A 97 1.72 -9.55 11.67
C LEU A 97 3.04 -8.80 11.43
N LEU A 98 3.81 -9.19 10.43
CA LEU A 98 5.03 -8.48 10.03
C LEU A 98 4.73 -7.03 9.61
N PHE A 99 3.67 -6.82 8.82
CA PHE A 99 3.25 -5.48 8.43
C PHE A 99 2.74 -4.65 9.61
N SER A 100 2.08 -5.29 10.58
CA SER A 100 1.70 -4.67 11.85
C SER A 100 2.94 -4.27 12.66
N ASP A 101 3.97 -5.11 12.70
CA ASP A 101 5.24 -4.78 13.36
C ASP A 101 5.89 -3.54 12.71
N TYR A 102 5.88 -3.43 11.38
CA TYR A 102 6.38 -2.23 10.71
C TYR A 102 5.55 -0.98 10.99
N LEU A 103 4.22 -1.11 10.99
CA LEU A 103 3.30 0.00 11.24
C LEU A 103 3.54 0.60 12.63
N HIS A 104 3.74 -0.27 13.63
CA HIS A 104 3.88 0.09 15.03
C HIS A 104 5.33 0.25 15.50
N GLU A 105 6.33 0.16 14.62
CA GLU A 105 7.73 0.32 14.98
C GLU A 105 8.00 1.72 15.59
N PRO A 106 8.36 1.80 16.88
CA PRO A 106 8.63 3.08 17.51
C PRO A 106 9.99 3.66 17.08
N LYS A 107 10.09 4.99 16.96
CA LYS A 107 11.38 5.67 16.78
C LYS A 107 11.79 6.39 18.06
N VAL A 108 13.06 6.21 18.44
CA VAL A 108 13.58 6.75 19.70
C VAL A 108 13.76 8.26 19.59
N LEU A 109 13.23 8.97 20.58
CA LEU A 109 13.38 10.39 20.81
C LEU A 109 14.23 10.59 22.07
N ILE A 110 15.41 11.21 21.92
CA ILE A 110 16.39 11.28 23.01
C ILE A 110 16.18 12.52 23.90
N SER A 111 15.71 13.62 23.32
CA SER A 111 15.56 14.90 24.02
C SER A 111 14.44 15.76 23.43
N ARG A 112 14.02 16.80 24.15
CA ARG A 112 13.15 17.86 23.61
C ARG A 112 13.67 18.55 22.36
N GLU A 113 14.99 18.73 22.22
CA GLU A 113 15.59 19.33 21.02
C GLU A 113 15.38 18.45 19.78
N ASP A 114 15.49 17.13 19.96
CA ASP A 114 15.21 16.13 18.94
C ASP A 114 13.72 16.17 18.51
N ARG A 115 12.81 16.53 19.42
CA ARG A 115 11.37 16.69 19.11
C ARG A 115 11.09 17.99 18.37
N ALA A 116 11.82 19.05 18.69
CA ALA A 116 11.65 20.34 18.01
C ALA A 116 12.07 20.29 16.53
N LEU A 117 12.98 19.38 16.17
CA LEU A 117 13.53 19.18 14.83
C LEU A 117 13.52 17.70 14.43
N LEU A 118 12.33 17.10 14.33
CA LEU A 118 12.21 15.71 13.92
C LEU A 118 12.74 15.48 12.50
N SER A 119 13.59 14.48 12.35
CA SER A 119 13.98 13.96 11.04
C SER A 119 12.78 13.36 10.29
N GLU A 120 12.84 13.29 8.96
CA GLU A 120 11.78 12.64 8.16
C GLU A 120 11.49 11.20 8.61
N GLU A 121 12.51 10.44 9.00
CA GLU A 121 12.35 9.07 9.49
C GLU A 121 11.47 9.01 10.75
N LYS A 122 11.69 9.93 11.70
CA LYS A 122 10.88 10.01 12.93
C LYS A 122 9.49 10.52 12.64
N ARG A 123 9.37 11.54 11.75
CA ARG A 123 8.07 12.04 11.26
C ARG A 123 7.25 10.96 10.60
N GLN A 124 7.85 9.95 9.96
CA GLN A 124 7.10 8.83 9.35
C GLN A 124 6.55 7.84 10.38
N SER A 125 7.16 7.73 11.56
CA SER A 125 6.73 6.78 12.59
C SER A 125 5.38 7.19 13.18
N LEU A 126 4.55 6.22 13.58
CA LEU A 126 3.31 6.46 14.34
C LEU A 126 3.54 6.50 15.86
N TRP A 127 4.70 6.06 16.31
CA TRP A 127 5.05 5.97 17.72
C TRP A 127 6.45 6.51 17.93
N LEU A 128 6.57 7.44 18.88
CA LEU A 128 7.85 7.96 19.33
C LEU A 128 8.11 7.40 20.73
N ALA A 129 9.25 6.73 20.92
CA ALA A 129 9.70 6.32 22.24
C ALA A 129 10.44 7.50 22.89
N ASP A 130 9.72 8.31 23.67
CA ASP A 130 10.21 9.50 24.34
C ASP A 130 11.01 9.13 25.59
N MET A 131 12.33 9.29 25.52
CA MET A 131 13.23 8.96 26.61
C MET A 131 13.26 10.00 27.73
N GLU A 132 12.78 11.22 27.49
CA GLU A 132 12.72 12.25 28.52
C GLU A 132 11.49 12.05 29.41
N GLU A 133 10.34 11.83 28.76
CA GLU A 133 9.06 11.61 29.44
C GLU A 133 8.81 10.11 29.80
N GLN A 134 9.69 9.21 29.34
CA GLN A 134 9.61 7.76 29.57
C GLN A 134 8.28 7.13 29.10
N ILE A 135 7.76 7.57 27.95
CA ILE A 135 6.50 7.12 27.37
C ILE A 135 6.59 6.86 25.87
N PHE A 136 5.72 5.99 25.37
CA PHE A 136 5.44 5.88 23.93
C PHE A 136 4.44 6.96 23.53
N SER A 137 4.91 8.05 22.95
CA SER A 137 4.07 9.14 22.45
C SER A 137 3.49 8.79 21.07
N PRO A 138 2.18 8.93 20.85
CA PRO A 138 1.59 8.80 19.53
C PRO A 138 1.99 9.98 18.63
N SER A 139 2.16 9.72 17.34
CA SER A 139 2.36 10.74 16.29
C SER A 139 1.29 10.59 15.19
N PHE A 140 0.05 10.41 15.64
CA PHE A 140 -1.14 10.34 14.82
C PHE A 140 -2.34 10.89 15.60
N PRO A 141 -3.33 11.47 14.92
CA PRO A 141 -4.59 11.86 15.55
C PRO A 141 -5.44 10.63 15.88
N LEU A 142 -6.23 10.72 16.94
CA LEU A 142 -7.29 9.75 17.20
C LEU A 142 -8.51 10.02 16.32
N ALA A 143 -9.04 8.97 15.70
CA ALA A 143 -10.32 9.04 15.03
C ALA A 143 -11.46 9.04 16.06
N LYS A 144 -12.67 9.44 15.66
CA LYS A 144 -13.84 9.48 16.56
C LYS A 144 -14.11 8.15 17.27
N GLU A 145 -13.92 7.03 16.58
CA GLU A 145 -14.10 5.68 17.11
C GLU A 145 -13.07 5.31 18.19
N GLU A 146 -11.95 6.03 18.24
CA GLU A 146 -10.80 5.76 19.10
C GLU A 146 -10.70 6.73 20.28
N ALA A 147 -11.57 7.75 20.35
CA ALA A 147 -11.51 8.81 21.36
C ALA A 147 -11.47 8.29 22.81
N HIS A 148 -12.17 7.18 23.09
CA HIS A 148 -12.16 6.53 24.41
C HIS A 148 -10.82 5.88 24.81
N LEU A 149 -9.83 5.87 23.93
CA LEU A 149 -8.47 5.37 24.17
C LEU A 149 -7.47 6.49 24.49
N GLU A 150 -7.86 7.76 24.43
CA GLU A 150 -6.97 8.93 24.61
C GLU A 150 -6.11 8.83 25.88
N GLU A 151 -6.74 8.73 27.06
CA GLU A 151 -6.03 8.60 28.34
C GLU A 151 -5.10 7.37 28.39
N LYS A 152 -5.48 6.28 27.73
CA LYS A 152 -4.67 5.05 27.70
C LYS A 152 -3.44 5.19 26.82
N ILE A 153 -3.53 5.97 25.75
CA ILE A 153 -2.45 6.16 24.78
C ILE A 153 -1.41 7.13 25.32
N GLU A 154 -1.85 8.20 25.98
CA GLU A 154 -0.95 9.18 26.59
C GLU A 154 -0.15 8.59 27.76
N GLY A 155 -0.71 7.61 28.48
CA GLY A 155 -0.11 7.00 29.66
C GLY A 155 0.79 5.77 29.44
N ILE A 156 1.26 5.48 28.22
CA ILE A 156 2.00 4.24 27.93
C ILE A 156 3.47 4.39 28.30
N HIS A 157 3.82 4.00 29.53
CA HIS A 157 5.21 4.03 29.99
C HIS A 157 6.14 3.04 29.27
N ILE A 158 7.33 3.54 28.93
CA ILE A 158 8.47 2.77 28.43
C ILE A 158 9.07 1.96 29.59
N GLY A 159 9.46 0.72 29.31
CA GLY A 159 10.31 -0.07 30.21
C GLY A 159 11.73 -0.16 29.65
N ASP A 160 12.48 -1.20 30.01
CA ASP A 160 13.84 -1.39 29.47
C ASP A 160 13.85 -1.64 27.95
N ASP A 161 12.77 -2.21 27.40
CA ASP A 161 12.58 -2.45 25.97
C ASP A 161 11.72 -1.36 25.32
N ARG A 162 12.23 -0.81 24.21
CA ARG A 162 11.64 0.28 23.41
C ARG A 162 11.11 -0.21 22.06
N SER A 163 11.17 -1.52 21.85
CA SER A 163 10.81 -2.14 20.59
C SER A 163 9.28 -2.21 20.39
N VAL A 164 8.89 -2.57 19.18
CA VAL A 164 7.49 -2.92 18.87
C VAL A 164 6.97 -4.07 19.75
N VAL A 165 7.85 -4.96 20.23
CA VAL A 165 7.44 -6.05 21.13
C VAL A 165 6.95 -5.49 22.47
N ALA A 166 7.69 -4.55 23.05
CA ALA A 166 7.28 -3.86 24.26
C ALA A 166 5.98 -3.08 24.08
N LEU A 167 5.83 -2.33 22.98
CA LEU A 167 4.59 -1.59 22.70
C LEU A 167 3.38 -2.53 22.57
N ARG A 168 3.51 -3.65 21.85
CA ARG A 168 2.44 -4.66 21.73
C ARG A 168 2.10 -5.31 23.07
N ALA A 169 3.08 -5.53 23.94
CA ALA A 169 2.85 -6.10 25.27
C ALA A 169 1.95 -5.22 26.15
N LYS A 170 1.90 -3.90 25.88
CA LYS A 170 0.96 -2.96 26.53
C LYS A 170 -0.49 -3.14 26.05
N GLY A 171 -0.71 -3.89 24.97
CA GLY A 171 -2.04 -4.21 24.44
C GLY A 171 -2.71 -3.10 23.64
N ILE A 172 -2.10 -1.90 23.53
CA ILE A 172 -2.73 -0.76 22.86
C ILE A 172 -2.96 -1.01 21.37
N THR A 173 -2.01 -1.65 20.69
CA THR A 173 -2.10 -1.91 19.25
C THR A 173 -3.29 -2.81 18.91
N ARG A 174 -3.60 -3.78 19.79
CA ARG A 174 -4.78 -4.63 19.69
C ARG A 174 -6.07 -3.85 19.96
N GLN A 175 -6.06 -2.91 20.91
CA GLN A 175 -7.23 -2.07 21.19
C GLN A 175 -7.54 -1.18 19.98
N LEU A 176 -6.54 -0.48 19.41
CA LEU A 176 -6.70 0.30 18.18
C LEU A 176 -7.28 -0.53 17.03
N ALA A 177 -6.73 -1.73 16.78
CA ALA A 177 -7.23 -2.66 15.77
C ALA A 177 -8.65 -3.18 16.04
N SER A 178 -9.06 -3.26 17.31
CA SER A 178 -10.42 -3.69 17.68
C SER A 178 -11.44 -2.55 17.55
N CYS A 179 -11.03 -1.31 17.84
CA CYS A 179 -11.88 -0.13 17.76
C CYS A 179 -12.10 0.34 16.32
N ASN A 180 -11.02 0.41 15.52
CA ASN A 180 -11.10 0.79 14.10
C ASN A 180 -10.27 -0.18 13.23
N PRO A 181 -10.83 -1.35 12.88
CA PRO A 181 -10.10 -2.38 12.14
C PRO A 181 -9.72 -1.94 10.72
N GLU A 182 -10.51 -1.07 10.07
CA GLU A 182 -10.18 -0.57 8.73
C GLU A 182 -8.89 0.26 8.76
N ARG A 183 -8.76 1.15 9.75
CA ARG A 183 -7.59 2.00 9.93
C ARG A 183 -6.34 1.25 10.38
N TRP A 184 -6.46 0.24 11.26
CA TRP A 184 -5.29 -0.35 11.94
C TRP A 184 -4.95 -1.78 11.51
N TYR A 185 -5.85 -2.50 10.83
CA TYR A 185 -5.64 -3.93 10.54
C TYR A 185 -5.98 -4.36 9.11
N ARG A 186 -7.17 -4.06 8.59
CA ARG A 186 -7.65 -4.66 7.33
C ARG A 186 -6.79 -4.30 6.13
N HIS A 187 -6.28 -3.08 6.07
CA HIS A 187 -5.35 -2.67 5.02
C HIS A 187 -4.04 -3.49 5.04
N LEU A 188 -3.53 -3.87 6.22
CA LEU A 188 -2.37 -4.75 6.37
C LEU A 188 -2.70 -6.18 5.92
N TYR A 189 -3.86 -6.70 6.34
CA TYR A 189 -4.34 -8.03 5.96
C TYR A 189 -4.51 -8.17 4.44
N PHE A 190 -5.19 -7.23 3.78
CA PHE A 190 -5.37 -7.26 2.33
C PHE A 190 -4.05 -7.05 1.59
N SER A 191 -3.14 -6.23 2.12
CA SER A 191 -1.80 -6.09 1.53
C SER A 191 -0.99 -7.39 1.62
N ALA A 192 -1.11 -8.13 2.72
CA ALA A 192 -0.47 -9.44 2.88
C ALA A 192 -1.03 -10.46 1.86
N VAL A 193 -2.35 -10.50 1.70
CA VAL A 193 -3.01 -11.33 0.69
C VAL A 193 -2.55 -10.96 -0.71
N ALA A 194 -2.55 -9.67 -1.04
CA ALA A 194 -2.14 -9.16 -2.34
C ALA A 194 -0.71 -9.59 -2.66
N LEU A 195 0.23 -9.34 -1.75
CA LEU A 195 1.63 -9.73 -1.90
C LEU A 195 1.76 -11.23 -2.17
N LEU A 196 1.08 -12.07 -1.37
CA LEU A 196 1.20 -13.53 -1.47
C LEU A 196 0.51 -14.11 -2.71
N LEU A 197 -0.51 -13.44 -3.25
CA LEU A 197 -1.11 -13.79 -4.54
C LEU A 197 -0.33 -13.23 -5.74
N GLY A 198 0.72 -12.43 -5.52
CA GLY A 198 1.57 -11.90 -6.58
C GLY A 198 1.06 -10.59 -7.22
N PHE A 199 0.26 -9.82 -6.48
CA PHE A 199 0.01 -8.41 -6.76
C PHE A 199 1.26 -7.56 -6.45
N SER A 200 1.26 -6.31 -6.88
CA SER A 200 2.28 -5.34 -6.44
C SER A 200 2.06 -4.98 -4.97
N LEU A 201 3.06 -4.35 -4.35
CA LEU A 201 2.93 -3.84 -2.99
C LEU A 201 2.73 -2.33 -3.06
N SER A 202 1.49 -1.91 -3.38
CA SER A 202 1.16 -0.51 -3.71
C SER A 202 2.01 0.06 -4.85
N GLU A 203 1.84 -0.52 -6.04
CA GLU A 203 2.57 -0.15 -7.27
C GLU A 203 4.08 -0.43 -7.23
N GLU A 204 4.59 -1.08 -6.19
CA GLU A 204 6.00 -1.53 -6.12
C GLU A 204 6.11 -2.99 -6.55
N VAL A 205 7.09 -3.30 -7.41
CA VAL A 205 7.35 -4.69 -7.82
C VAL A 205 8.03 -5.42 -6.66
N ALA A 206 7.24 -6.13 -5.87
CA ALA A 206 7.71 -6.89 -4.70
C ALA A 206 7.83 -8.40 -5.00
N SER A 207 8.25 -8.73 -6.23
CA SER A 207 8.25 -10.10 -6.73
C SER A 207 9.12 -11.03 -5.89
N GLU A 208 10.34 -10.59 -5.60
CA GLU A 208 11.32 -11.34 -4.83
C GLU A 208 10.90 -11.51 -3.38
N LEU A 209 10.32 -10.47 -2.77
CA LEU A 209 9.77 -10.55 -1.42
C LEU A 209 8.66 -11.60 -1.35
N SER A 210 7.73 -11.57 -2.29
CA SER A 210 6.66 -12.56 -2.37
C SER A 210 7.23 -13.98 -2.57
N ASP A 211 8.15 -14.15 -3.51
CA ASP A 211 8.80 -15.43 -3.78
C ASP A 211 9.60 -15.92 -2.54
N HIS A 212 10.20 -15.02 -1.76
CA HIS A 212 10.90 -15.33 -0.50
C HIS A 212 9.95 -15.76 0.63
N LEU A 213 8.80 -15.10 0.80
CA LEU A 213 7.81 -15.46 1.81
C LEU A 213 7.21 -16.86 1.60
N TRP A 214 7.10 -17.29 0.34
CA TRP A 214 6.63 -18.63 -0.02
C TRP A 214 7.68 -19.73 0.17
N GLN A 215 8.97 -19.39 0.27
CA GLN A 215 10.02 -20.37 0.53
C GLN A 215 9.82 -20.97 1.93
N ARG A 216 9.63 -22.29 2.00
CA ARG A 216 9.68 -23.00 3.29
C ARG A 216 11.11 -22.92 3.81
N PRO A 217 11.33 -22.64 5.11
CA PRO A 217 12.67 -22.74 5.68
C PRO A 217 13.17 -24.18 5.53
N THR A 218 14.03 -24.40 4.54
CA THR A 218 14.68 -25.69 4.29
C THR A 218 15.82 -25.85 5.27
N THR A 219 15.58 -26.43 6.45
CA THR A 219 16.59 -27.08 7.33
C THR A 219 17.87 -26.32 7.72
N THR A 220 18.03 -25.04 7.36
CA THR A 220 19.13 -24.17 7.76
C THR A 220 18.55 -22.98 8.52
N ASP A 221 19.15 -22.67 9.68
CA ASP A 221 18.79 -21.73 10.75
C ASP A 221 18.47 -20.26 10.38
N VAL A 222 18.13 -19.96 9.12
CA VAL A 222 17.72 -18.61 8.73
C VAL A 222 16.25 -18.43 9.07
N ASP A 223 15.99 -17.75 10.19
CA ASP A 223 14.67 -17.21 10.51
C ASP A 223 14.29 -16.14 9.48
N VAL A 224 13.67 -16.57 8.37
CA VAL A 224 13.13 -15.73 7.29
C VAL A 224 12.30 -14.57 7.85
N TRP A 225 11.53 -14.81 8.91
CA TRP A 225 10.66 -13.80 9.49
C TRP A 225 11.43 -12.85 10.41
N GLY A 226 12.44 -13.36 11.12
CA GLY A 226 13.38 -12.57 11.92
C GLY A 226 14.24 -11.64 11.07
N SER A 227 14.73 -12.07 9.91
CA SER A 227 15.54 -11.24 9.01
C SER A 227 14.72 -10.11 8.38
N LEU A 228 13.45 -10.37 8.03
CA LEU A 228 12.55 -9.35 7.49
C LEU A 228 12.26 -8.24 8.51
N ARG A 229 12.27 -8.54 9.82
CA ARG A 229 12.16 -7.52 10.87
C ARG A 229 13.38 -6.63 11.01
N GLN A 230 14.49 -6.96 10.34
CA GLN A 230 15.74 -6.20 10.39
C GLN A 230 16.12 -5.75 8.98
N PRO A 231 15.65 -4.56 8.53
CA PRO A 231 15.85 -4.10 7.15
C PRO A 231 17.31 -4.12 6.66
N ALA A 232 18.28 -3.94 7.58
CA ALA A 232 19.71 -4.02 7.29
C ALA A 232 20.20 -5.41 6.82
N LEU A 233 19.46 -6.48 7.16
CA LEU A 233 19.76 -7.85 6.80
C LEU A 233 19.03 -8.32 5.52
N ILE A 234 18.22 -7.45 4.91
CA ILE A 234 17.42 -7.76 3.73
C ILE A 234 18.20 -7.35 2.47
N ALA A 235 18.12 -8.16 1.41
CA ALA A 235 18.69 -7.80 0.11
C ALA A 235 18.15 -6.45 -0.40
N LYS A 236 19.00 -5.67 -1.08
CA LYS A 236 18.68 -4.32 -1.57
C LYS A 236 17.44 -4.27 -2.47
N GLU A 237 17.24 -5.30 -3.28
CA GLU A 237 16.10 -5.42 -4.20
C GLU A 237 14.77 -5.64 -3.45
N MET A 238 14.80 -6.38 -2.34
CA MET A 238 13.64 -6.57 -1.46
C MET A 238 13.41 -5.37 -0.53
N SER A 239 14.47 -4.68 -0.10
CA SER A 239 14.35 -3.60 0.89
C SER A 239 13.68 -2.35 0.33
N SER A 240 13.89 -1.99 -0.93
CA SER A 240 13.31 -0.78 -1.52
C SER A 240 11.77 -0.82 -1.62
N PRO A 241 11.14 -1.86 -2.20
CA PRO A 241 9.68 -2.00 -2.21
C PRO A 241 9.08 -2.03 -0.80
N LEU A 242 9.76 -2.70 0.13
CA LEU A 242 9.31 -2.85 1.50
C LEU A 242 9.32 -1.51 2.25
N LEU A 243 10.40 -0.75 2.16
CA LEU A 243 10.51 0.58 2.79
C LEU A 243 9.48 1.56 2.20
N SER A 244 9.30 1.56 0.87
CA SER A 244 8.27 2.37 0.20
C SER A 244 6.88 2.02 0.73
N PHE A 245 6.56 0.74 0.83
CA PHE A 245 5.30 0.27 1.38
C PHE A 245 5.11 0.65 2.86
N GLN A 246 6.13 0.51 3.70
CA GLN A 246 6.08 0.91 5.12
C GLN A 246 5.72 2.38 5.28
N GLN A 247 6.29 3.26 4.45
CA GLN A 247 5.96 4.68 4.45
C GLN A 247 4.50 4.91 4.06
N LYS A 248 4.02 4.22 3.02
CA LYS A 248 2.64 4.34 2.53
C LYS A 248 1.60 3.89 3.56
N ILE A 249 1.80 2.75 4.23
CA ILE A 249 0.86 2.28 5.27
C ILE A 249 0.84 3.18 6.50
N LYS A 250 1.99 3.73 6.90
CA LYS A 250 2.09 4.68 8.02
C LYS A 250 1.36 5.99 7.68
N ALA A 251 1.62 6.54 6.48
CA ALA A 251 0.93 7.73 6.00
C ALA A 251 -0.59 7.51 5.90
N PHE A 252 -1.03 6.39 5.31
CA PHE A 252 -2.45 6.01 5.24
C PHE A 252 -3.10 5.91 6.62
N THR A 253 -2.44 5.25 7.56
CA THR A 253 -2.96 5.07 8.92
C THR A 253 -3.01 6.40 9.66
N ARG A 254 -1.98 7.26 9.55
CA ARG A 254 -2.00 8.59 10.16
C ARG A 254 -3.13 9.45 9.62
N HIS A 255 -3.23 9.56 8.30
CA HIS A 255 -4.16 10.46 7.61
C HIS A 255 -5.49 9.78 7.26
N TRP A 256 -5.87 8.72 7.98
CA TRP A 256 -7.06 7.92 7.69
C TRP A 256 -8.31 8.75 7.41
N GLU A 257 -8.61 9.74 8.24
CA GLU A 257 -9.78 10.61 8.05
C GLU A 257 -9.62 11.56 6.85
N VAL A 258 -8.45 12.15 6.69
CA VAL A 258 -8.17 13.13 5.60
C VAL A 258 -8.21 12.46 4.24
N VAL A 259 -7.65 11.25 4.12
CA VAL A 259 -7.53 10.53 2.84
C VAL A 259 -8.89 10.16 2.24
N GLN A 260 -9.92 9.97 3.06
CA GLN A 260 -11.27 9.69 2.55
C GLN A 260 -11.87 10.89 1.78
N ASP A 261 -11.40 12.10 2.08
CA ASP A 261 -11.88 13.34 1.46
C ASP A 261 -11.02 13.76 0.25
N ILE A 262 -9.92 13.04 -0.04
CA ILE A 262 -9.04 13.36 -1.16
C ILE A 262 -9.60 12.77 -2.45
N THR A 263 -9.81 13.63 -3.44
CA THR A 263 -10.12 13.19 -4.81
C THR A 263 -8.84 13.07 -5.62
N ARG A 264 -8.58 11.89 -6.21
CA ARG A 264 -7.51 11.67 -7.19
C ARG A 264 -8.08 11.61 -8.60
N GLU A 265 -7.47 12.36 -9.52
CA GLU A 265 -7.80 12.39 -10.95
C GLU A 265 -6.52 12.32 -11.79
N GLU A 266 -6.64 11.91 -13.05
CA GLU A 266 -5.57 11.95 -14.05
C GLU A 266 -5.95 12.92 -15.19
N ASN A 267 -4.99 13.73 -15.63
CA ASN A 267 -5.17 14.68 -16.73
C ASN A 267 -3.83 15.00 -17.41
N TYR A 268 -3.79 15.15 -18.75
CA TYR A 268 -2.56 15.54 -19.47
C TYR A 268 -2.07 16.96 -19.16
N ASP A 269 -2.98 17.87 -18.79
CA ASP A 269 -2.67 19.25 -18.41
C ASP A 269 -3.49 19.64 -17.17
N SER A 270 -3.05 19.10 -16.03
CA SER A 270 -3.79 19.22 -14.78
C SER A 270 -3.91 20.67 -14.31
N VAL A 271 -2.91 21.51 -14.61
CA VAL A 271 -2.91 22.91 -14.15
C VAL A 271 -3.90 23.74 -14.95
N ASP A 272 -3.88 23.68 -16.29
CA ASP A 272 -4.83 24.44 -17.10
C ASP A 272 -6.26 23.96 -16.89
N PHE A 273 -6.45 22.67 -16.61
CA PHE A 273 -7.74 22.12 -16.19
C PHE A 273 -8.25 22.77 -14.89
N LEU A 274 -7.41 22.89 -13.86
CA LEU A 274 -7.78 23.53 -12.59
C LEU A 274 -8.02 25.04 -12.73
N LEU A 275 -7.23 25.75 -13.54
CA LEU A 275 -7.44 27.18 -13.79
C LEU A 275 -8.83 27.46 -14.37
N LYS A 276 -9.34 26.57 -15.25
CA LYS A 276 -10.71 26.65 -15.78
C LYS A 276 -11.78 26.38 -14.72
N GLN A 277 -11.43 25.74 -13.61
CA GLN A 277 -12.29 25.47 -12.45
C GLN A 277 -12.17 26.55 -11.36
N GLY A 278 -11.52 27.69 -11.62
CA GLY A 278 -11.41 28.80 -10.67
C GLY A 278 -10.24 28.70 -9.69
N TYR A 279 -9.41 27.67 -9.78
CA TYR A 279 -8.19 27.59 -8.97
C TYR A 279 -7.17 28.64 -9.40
N LYS A 280 -6.33 29.07 -8.46
CA LYS A 280 -5.19 29.96 -8.69
C LYS A 280 -3.90 29.22 -8.38
N ARG A 281 -2.94 29.26 -9.31
CA ARG A 281 -1.59 28.73 -9.09
C ARG A 281 -0.91 29.53 -7.98
N LYS A 282 -0.35 28.83 -6.99
CA LYS A 282 0.34 29.46 -5.86
C LYS A 282 1.84 29.34 -5.96
N ARG A 283 2.35 28.11 -6.05
CA ARG A 283 3.79 27.83 -6.18
C ARG A 283 4.03 26.51 -6.88
N ARG A 284 5.29 26.30 -7.25
CA ARG A 284 5.81 25.08 -7.85
C ARG A 284 6.97 24.59 -7.01
N VAL A 285 7.02 23.28 -6.82
CA VAL A 285 7.98 22.60 -5.95
C VAL A 285 8.47 21.35 -6.65
N ASP A 286 9.77 21.06 -6.59
CA ASP A 286 10.33 19.84 -7.17
C ASP A 286 10.58 18.79 -6.10
N PHE A 287 10.15 17.56 -6.40
CA PHE A 287 10.30 16.39 -5.56
C PHE A 287 11.31 15.43 -6.19
N PRO A 288 12.31 14.97 -5.41
CA PRO A 288 13.30 14.05 -5.92
C PRO A 288 12.69 12.67 -6.22
N GLN A 289 13.43 11.86 -6.97
CA GLN A 289 13.09 10.46 -7.18
C GLN A 289 12.85 9.75 -5.83
N LYS A 290 11.87 8.85 -5.78
CA LYS A 290 11.41 8.09 -4.60
C LYS A 290 10.63 8.88 -3.55
N ALA A 291 10.55 10.20 -3.65
CA ALA A 291 9.67 10.97 -2.76
C ALA A 291 8.20 10.74 -3.10
N LEU A 292 7.84 10.78 -4.38
CA LEU A 292 6.47 10.58 -4.88
C LEU A 292 6.32 9.40 -5.85
N GLY A 293 7.42 8.90 -6.41
CA GLY A 293 7.40 7.80 -7.38
C GLY A 293 8.79 7.38 -7.85
N ASP A 294 8.85 6.59 -8.92
CA ASP A 294 10.09 6.04 -9.49
C ASP A 294 10.91 7.04 -10.30
N VAL A 295 10.37 8.23 -10.56
CA VAL A 295 11.02 9.36 -11.24
C VAL A 295 10.90 10.64 -10.40
N PRO A 296 11.69 11.68 -10.69
CA PRO A 296 11.45 13.01 -10.12
C PRO A 296 10.15 13.62 -10.62
N TYR A 297 9.50 14.41 -9.77
CA TYR A 297 8.24 15.09 -10.07
C TYR A 297 8.36 16.58 -9.83
N THR A 298 7.69 17.36 -10.67
CA THR A 298 7.29 18.71 -10.32
C THR A 298 5.88 18.65 -9.75
N VAL A 299 5.67 19.29 -8.60
CA VAL A 299 4.35 19.53 -8.01
C VAL A 299 3.99 21.00 -8.16
N THR A 300 2.87 21.28 -8.82
CA THR A 300 2.25 22.61 -8.82
C THR A 300 1.12 22.64 -7.80
N ILE A 301 1.18 23.60 -6.88
CA ILE A 301 0.16 23.79 -5.85
C ILE A 301 -0.81 24.87 -6.35
N CYS A 302 -2.09 24.52 -6.39
CA CYS A 302 -3.18 25.37 -6.80
C CYS A 302 -4.20 25.47 -5.68
N GLU A 303 -4.78 26.65 -5.45
CA GLU A 303 -5.79 26.86 -4.41
C GLU A 303 -7.03 27.52 -5.00
N ASN A 304 -8.19 27.07 -4.57
CA ASN A 304 -9.46 27.75 -4.73
C ASN A 304 -9.97 28.13 -3.34
N VAL A 305 -9.70 29.37 -2.93
CA VAL A 305 -10.01 29.89 -1.58
C VAL A 305 -11.52 30.07 -1.40
N GLU A 306 -12.27 30.32 -2.47
CA GLU A 306 -13.73 30.51 -2.40
C GLU A 306 -14.44 29.20 -2.01
N ASP A 307 -13.91 28.07 -2.51
CA ASP A 307 -14.46 26.73 -2.26
C ASP A 307 -13.74 25.95 -1.14
N ASP A 308 -12.79 26.57 -0.43
CA ASP A 308 -11.94 25.93 0.60
C ASP A 308 -11.12 24.73 0.06
N LEU A 309 -10.58 24.81 -1.16
CA LEU A 309 -9.86 23.70 -1.80
C LEU A 309 -8.39 24.01 -2.11
N ILE A 310 -7.55 22.99 -1.96
CA ILE A 310 -6.18 22.95 -2.43
C ILE A 310 -5.95 21.72 -3.30
N ALA A 311 -5.14 21.88 -4.34
CA ALA A 311 -4.83 20.83 -5.28
C ALA A 311 -3.33 20.71 -5.56
N PHE A 312 -2.87 19.47 -5.69
CA PHE A 312 -1.50 19.11 -6.02
C PHE A 312 -1.45 18.47 -7.40
N CYS A 313 -0.85 19.18 -8.36
CA CYS A 313 -0.64 18.72 -9.73
C CYS A 313 0.74 18.10 -9.87
N LEU A 314 0.82 16.77 -9.94
CA LEU A 314 2.05 15.99 -10.05
C LEU A 314 2.38 15.73 -11.52
N LYS A 315 3.40 16.42 -12.02
CA LYS A 315 3.95 16.23 -13.36
C LYS A 315 5.27 15.43 -13.28
N PRO A 316 5.33 14.21 -13.83
CA PRO A 316 6.58 13.46 -13.87
C PRO A 316 7.57 14.11 -14.85
N LEU A 317 8.86 14.16 -14.49
CA LEU A 317 9.90 14.70 -15.38
C LEU A 317 10.38 13.69 -16.43
N MET A 318 9.97 12.43 -16.31
CA MET A 318 10.33 11.33 -17.20
C MET A 318 9.12 10.40 -17.38
N ALA A 319 9.16 9.51 -18.39
CA ALA A 319 8.11 8.51 -18.57
C ALA A 319 8.04 7.57 -17.35
N THR A 320 6.85 7.38 -16.79
CA THR A 320 6.63 6.46 -15.67
C THR A 320 6.05 5.14 -16.17
N ALA A 321 6.28 4.06 -15.41
CA ALA A 321 5.67 2.77 -15.71
C ALA A 321 4.18 2.69 -15.31
N ARG A 322 3.70 3.65 -14.50
CA ARG A 322 2.44 3.54 -13.74
C ARG A 322 1.32 4.41 -14.28
N HIS A 323 1.63 5.61 -14.76
CA HIS A 323 0.65 6.53 -15.33
C HIS A 323 1.24 7.26 -16.53
N LYS A 324 0.39 7.58 -17.51
CA LYS A 324 0.78 8.33 -18.71
C LYS A 324 0.54 9.83 -18.56
N GLU A 325 -0.40 10.20 -17.71
CA GLU A 325 -0.91 11.55 -17.52
C GLU A 325 -0.34 12.18 -16.25
N GLU A 326 -0.63 13.45 -16.00
CA GLU A 326 -0.34 14.06 -14.70
C GLU A 326 -1.37 13.57 -13.68
N ARG A 327 -0.95 13.34 -12.45
CA ARG A 327 -1.86 13.00 -11.34
C ARG A 327 -2.22 14.26 -10.60
N MET A 328 -3.49 14.39 -10.22
CA MET A 328 -4.01 15.53 -9.50
C MET A 328 -4.74 15.07 -8.25
N TYR A 329 -4.44 15.71 -7.13
CA TYR A 329 -5.07 15.43 -5.85
C TYR A 329 -5.75 16.69 -5.37
N LYS A 330 -7.03 16.61 -5.00
CA LYS A 330 -7.82 17.72 -4.46
C LYS A 330 -8.23 17.39 -3.03
N VAL A 331 -8.04 18.33 -2.12
CA VAL A 331 -8.39 18.20 -0.69
C VAL A 331 -8.87 19.56 -0.19
N SER A 332 -9.66 19.59 0.89
CA SER A 332 -9.99 20.86 1.53
C SER A 332 -8.76 21.49 2.20
N LEU A 333 -8.69 22.82 2.21
CA LEU A 333 -7.63 23.56 2.90
C LEU A 333 -7.63 23.21 4.39
N SER A 334 -8.81 23.14 5.03
CA SER A 334 -8.93 22.73 6.43
C SER A 334 -8.31 21.35 6.71
N ASN A 335 -8.55 20.36 5.84
CA ASN A 335 -7.96 19.03 6.04
C ASN A 335 -6.46 19.00 5.73
N PHE A 336 -5.99 19.84 4.82
CA PHE A 336 -4.55 20.01 4.58
C PHE A 336 -3.84 20.62 5.79
N GLU A 337 -4.43 21.64 6.43
CA GLU A 337 -3.92 22.22 7.68
C GLU A 337 -3.88 21.21 8.83
N LYS A 338 -4.91 20.38 8.96
CA LYS A 338 -4.89 19.25 9.91
C LYS A 338 -3.77 18.28 9.61
N ALA A 339 -3.57 17.92 8.34
CA ALA A 339 -2.49 17.03 7.93
C ALA A 339 -1.10 17.59 8.28
N LEU A 340 -0.86 18.90 8.06
CA LEU A 340 0.34 19.60 8.50
C LEU A 340 0.56 19.46 10.01
N GLY A 341 -0.51 19.62 10.80
CA GLY A 341 -0.49 19.39 12.24
C GLY A 341 -0.12 17.95 12.61
N HIS A 342 -0.76 16.96 11.98
CA HIS A 342 -0.51 15.54 12.26
C HIS A 342 0.93 15.12 11.92
N ASP A 343 1.47 15.59 10.80
CA ASP A 343 2.83 15.27 10.35
C ASP A 343 3.92 16.03 11.11
N SER A 344 3.55 17.08 11.83
CA SER A 344 4.46 17.78 12.72
C SER A 344 4.87 16.92 13.91
N ALA A 345 3.96 16.07 14.44
CA ALA A 345 4.18 15.28 15.64
C ALA A 345 4.77 16.08 16.83
N GLY A 346 4.36 17.35 16.97
CA GLY A 346 4.87 18.27 18.00
C GLY A 346 6.16 19.03 17.61
N SER A 347 6.69 18.81 16.40
CA SER A 347 7.80 19.54 15.77
C SER A 347 7.28 20.71 14.92
N SER A 348 8.18 21.39 14.21
CA SER A 348 7.82 22.30 13.11
C SER A 348 7.01 21.61 12.01
N GLN A 349 6.07 22.33 11.40
CA GLN A 349 5.36 21.85 10.20
C GLN A 349 6.31 21.78 9.00
N ASP A 350 6.10 20.78 8.14
CA ASP A 350 6.83 20.60 6.89
C ASP A 350 5.84 20.28 5.77
N GLU A 351 5.64 21.25 4.88
CA GLU A 351 4.74 21.11 3.76
C GLU A 351 5.21 20.07 2.73
N PHE A 352 6.52 19.97 2.48
CA PHE A 352 7.06 19.03 1.50
C PHE A 352 6.78 17.60 1.97
N PHE A 353 7.07 17.35 3.24
CA PHE A 353 6.77 16.07 3.88
C PHE A 353 5.27 15.77 3.82
N THR A 354 4.43 16.75 4.17
CA THR A 354 2.97 16.55 4.25
C THR A 354 2.36 16.24 2.89
N ILE A 355 2.76 16.95 1.83
CA ILE A 355 2.31 16.65 0.46
C ILE A 355 2.72 15.24 0.06
N ALA A 356 3.98 14.83 0.34
CA ALA A 356 4.42 13.47 0.03
C ALA A 356 3.67 12.41 0.83
N SER A 357 3.40 12.67 2.12
CA SER A 357 2.63 11.79 2.99
C SER A 357 1.21 11.58 2.46
N LEU A 358 0.50 12.66 2.13
CA LEU A 358 -0.87 12.60 1.60
C LEU A 358 -0.95 11.91 0.24
N VAL A 359 0.00 12.18 -0.67
CA VAL A 359 0.06 11.48 -1.98
C VAL A 359 0.28 9.98 -1.77
N LYS A 360 1.27 9.59 -0.96
CA LYS A 360 1.54 8.18 -0.63
C LYS A 360 0.33 7.48 -0.03
N ALA A 361 -0.34 8.14 0.91
CA ALA A 361 -1.53 7.64 1.57
C ALA A 361 -2.70 7.46 0.59
N THR A 362 -2.90 8.42 -0.31
CA THR A 362 -3.98 8.39 -1.30
C THR A 362 -3.74 7.33 -2.37
N ASP A 363 -2.52 7.24 -2.91
CA ASP A 363 -2.14 6.20 -3.87
C ASP A 363 -2.26 4.80 -3.27
N PHE A 364 -1.89 4.64 -2.00
CA PHE A 364 -2.12 3.39 -1.27
C PHE A 364 -3.61 3.07 -1.12
N SER A 365 -4.43 4.04 -0.70
CA SER A 365 -5.88 3.89 -0.57
C SER A 365 -6.52 3.44 -1.88
N PHE A 366 -6.13 4.09 -2.98
CA PHE A 366 -6.62 3.77 -4.31
C PHE A 366 -6.21 2.36 -4.77
N TRP A 367 -4.93 2.00 -4.62
CA TRP A 367 -4.44 0.65 -4.91
C TRP A 367 -5.17 -0.40 -4.06
N LEU A 368 -5.34 -0.14 -2.76
CA LEU A 368 -6.01 -1.04 -1.83
C LEU A 368 -7.47 -1.27 -2.24
N LYS A 369 -8.18 -0.23 -2.67
CA LYS A 369 -9.56 -0.35 -3.18
C LYS A 369 -9.62 -1.29 -4.40
N ASN A 370 -8.71 -1.12 -5.35
CA ASN A 370 -8.66 -1.97 -6.56
C ASN A 370 -8.34 -3.43 -6.22
N VAL A 371 -7.38 -3.65 -5.32
CA VAL A 371 -7.03 -5.01 -4.86
C VAL A 371 -8.20 -5.64 -4.11
N ARG A 372 -8.85 -4.92 -3.20
CA ARG A 372 -9.98 -5.43 -2.41
C ARG A 372 -11.14 -5.89 -3.29
N GLN A 373 -11.45 -5.18 -4.37
CA GLN A 373 -12.47 -5.63 -5.34
C GLN A 373 -12.19 -7.04 -5.90
N ILE A 374 -10.92 -7.43 -5.99
CA ILE A 374 -10.51 -8.74 -6.49
C ILE A 374 -10.46 -9.76 -5.34
N VAL A 375 -9.81 -9.42 -4.22
CA VAL A 375 -9.47 -10.42 -3.18
C VAL A 375 -10.50 -10.51 -2.05
N GLU A 376 -11.27 -9.47 -1.77
CA GLU A 376 -12.22 -9.49 -0.66
C GLU A 376 -13.35 -10.52 -0.86
N PRO A 377 -13.97 -10.65 -2.05
CA PRO A 377 -14.96 -11.70 -2.30
C PRO A 377 -14.39 -13.12 -2.13
N VAL A 378 -13.12 -13.29 -2.49
CA VAL A 378 -12.38 -14.57 -2.41
C VAL A 378 -12.18 -15.01 -0.96
N LEU A 379 -11.93 -14.06 -0.06
CA LEU A 379 -11.68 -14.32 1.37
C LEU A 379 -12.96 -14.39 2.20
N SER A 380 -14.07 -13.87 1.66
CA SER A 380 -15.39 -13.79 2.31
C SER A 380 -16.32 -14.93 1.89
N SER A 381 -15.92 -15.76 0.92
CA SER A 381 -16.68 -16.93 0.48
C SER A 381 -16.76 -17.94 1.63
N PRO A 382 -17.96 -18.49 1.93
CA PRO A 382 -18.14 -19.38 3.07
C PRO A 382 -17.27 -20.63 2.92
N LEU A 383 -16.64 -21.01 4.03
CA LEU A 383 -16.16 -22.37 4.26
C LEU A 383 -17.29 -23.40 4.10
#